data_AF-H2ZQ93-F1
#
_entry.id   AF-H2ZQ93-F1
#
_cell.length_a   1.000
_cell.length_b   1.000
_cell.length_c   1.000
_cell.angle_alpha   90.00
_cell.angle_beta   90.00
_cell.angle_gamma   90.00
#
_symmetry.space_group_name_H-M   'P 1'
#
loop_
_entity.id
_entity.type
_entity.pdbx_description
1 polymer ?
#
loop_
_entity_poly.entity_id
_entity_poly.type
_entity_poly.pdbx_seq_one_letter_code
_entity_poly.pdbx_strand_id
1 'polypeptide(L)'
;MAQNIRQVVNQYWLSAPGSRAFMAMICVPVLFLAFIRSLKVLAWFSVIGNILTIISLAIIFRFIIPGVTTINRPFVANATSIPMFFGTAIYAFEGIGVILPIENEMKHPEHFPAVLNIGMTLVASLYLTVGVVGYLKYGSSICGSITLNLLNTDPLCQSVKIMLAIVIATTYAIQFYVPIEIVWPKIKRRFMPSHALTWELLFRSVLVIFT
;
A
#
# COMPACT_ATOMS: atom_id res chain seq x y z
N MET A 1 -5.76 2.71 4.12
CA MET A 1 -6.93 2.74 3.21
C MET A 1 -8.24 3.05 3.94
N ALA A 2 -8.70 2.20 4.87
CA ALA A 2 -10.01 2.35 5.54
C ALA A 2 -10.22 3.72 6.23
N GLN A 3 -9.21 4.24 6.94
CA GLN A 3 -9.33 5.56 7.57
C GLN A 3 -9.43 6.70 6.56
N ASN A 4 -8.70 6.63 5.43
CA ASN A 4 -8.74 7.65 4.38
C ASN A 4 -10.13 7.71 3.71
N ILE A 5 -10.68 6.56 3.32
CA ILE A 5 -12.02 6.54 2.69
C ILE A 5 -13.09 6.90 3.73
N ARG A 6 -12.93 6.50 5.00
CA ARG A 6 -13.86 6.89 6.06
C ARG A 6 -13.89 8.40 6.29
N GLN A 7 -12.75 9.09 6.24
CA GLN A 7 -12.71 10.56 6.32
C GLN A 7 -13.49 11.22 5.19
N VAL A 8 -13.34 10.72 3.96
CA VAL A 8 -14.09 11.22 2.80
C VAL A 8 -15.60 10.93 2.96
N VAL A 9 -15.98 9.73 3.40
CA VAL A 9 -17.38 9.37 3.60
C VAL A 9 -18.04 10.17 4.71
N ASN A 10 -17.35 10.41 5.83
CA ASN A 10 -17.84 11.26 6.93
C ASN A 10 -18.12 12.70 6.51
N GLN A 11 -17.41 13.21 5.50
CA GLN A 11 -17.61 14.57 4.98
C GLN A 11 -18.96 14.70 4.26
N TYR A 12 -19.39 13.67 3.54
CA TYR A 12 -20.60 13.70 2.70
C TYR A 12 -21.80 13.00 3.35
N TRP A 13 -21.57 12.08 4.29
CA TRP A 13 -22.61 11.32 4.97
C TRP A 13 -22.48 11.50 6.49
N LEU A 14 -23.52 12.09 7.11
CA LEU A 14 -23.62 12.38 8.55
C LEU A 14 -23.55 11.14 9.47
N SER A 15 -23.65 9.93 8.91
CA SER A 15 -23.70 8.66 9.65
C SER A 15 -22.77 7.64 9.02
N ALA A 16 -21.45 7.85 9.10
CA ALA A 16 -20.55 6.81 8.64
C ALA A 16 -20.69 5.56 9.53
N PRO A 17 -20.76 4.37 8.91
CA PRO A 17 -20.76 3.12 9.65
C PRO A 17 -19.52 3.02 10.56
N GLY A 18 -19.67 2.27 11.66
CA GLY A 18 -18.58 2.00 12.59
C GLY A 18 -17.33 1.47 11.87
N SER A 19 -16.14 1.74 12.42
CA SER A 19 -14.85 1.40 11.79
C SER A 19 -14.79 -0.05 11.28
N ARG A 20 -15.38 -0.99 12.03
CA ARG A 20 -15.45 -2.42 11.69
C ARG A 20 -16.32 -2.71 10.45
N ALA A 21 -17.49 -2.09 10.35
CA ALA A 21 -18.37 -2.26 9.19
C ALA A 21 -17.74 -1.65 7.92
N PHE A 22 -16.99 -0.57 8.08
CA PHE A 22 -16.27 0.04 6.97
C PHE A 22 -15.10 -0.82 6.46
N MET A 23 -14.37 -1.48 7.38
CA MET A 23 -13.35 -2.48 7.00
C MET A 23 -13.99 -3.65 6.24
N ALA A 24 -15.14 -4.15 6.69
CA ALA A 24 -15.85 -5.24 6.01
C ALA A 24 -16.28 -4.87 4.58
N MET A 25 -16.75 -3.64 4.36
CA MET A 25 -17.10 -3.15 3.01
C MET A 25 -15.90 -3.05 2.08
N ILE A 26 -14.71 -2.69 2.57
CA ILE A 26 -13.47 -2.66 1.79
C ILE A 26 -12.93 -4.07 1.51
N CYS A 27 -13.20 -5.02 2.40
CA CYS A 27 -12.78 -6.40 2.23
C CYS A 27 -13.41 -7.04 0.98
N VAL A 28 -14.65 -6.67 0.64
CA VAL A 28 -15.36 -7.20 -0.55
C VAL A 28 -14.65 -6.90 -1.88
N PRO A 29 -14.33 -5.64 -2.27
CA PRO A 29 -13.61 -5.37 -3.50
C PRO A 29 -12.17 -5.94 -3.48
N VAL A 30 -11.53 -6.00 -2.32
CA VAL A 30 -10.21 -6.62 -2.16
C VAL A 30 -10.26 -8.12 -2.45
N LEU A 31 -11.30 -8.83 -2.00
CA LEU A 31 -11.55 -10.25 -2.32
C LEU A 31 -11.70 -10.47 -3.83
N PHE A 32 -12.46 -9.62 -4.51
CA PHE A 32 -12.62 -9.72 -5.98
C PHE A 32 -11.29 -9.53 -6.71
N LEU A 33 -10.46 -8.56 -6.29
CA LEU A 33 -9.14 -8.35 -6.86
C LEU A 33 -8.17 -9.52 -6.56
N ALA A 34 -8.29 -10.14 -5.39
CA ALA A 34 -7.48 -11.31 -5.01
C ALA A 34 -7.80 -12.56 -5.85
N PHE A 35 -8.94 -12.60 -6.55
CA PHE A 35 -9.26 -13.68 -7.49
C PHE A 35 -8.56 -13.56 -8.84
N ILE A 36 -7.90 -12.43 -9.13
CA ILE A 36 -7.12 -12.28 -10.35
C ILE A 36 -5.89 -13.20 -10.28
N ARG A 37 -5.71 -14.02 -11.32
CA ARG A 37 -4.67 -15.07 -11.38
C ARG A 37 -3.56 -14.78 -12.37
N SER A 38 -3.60 -13.64 -13.03
CA SER A 38 -2.65 -13.30 -14.09
C SER A 38 -1.76 -12.16 -13.66
N LEU A 39 -0.49 -12.46 -13.34
CA LEU A 39 0.52 -11.44 -12.99
C LEU A 39 0.60 -10.35 -14.07
N LYS A 40 0.42 -10.69 -15.35
CA LYS A 40 0.39 -9.72 -16.46
C LYS A 40 -0.72 -8.69 -16.33
N VAL A 41 -1.93 -9.12 -15.92
CA VAL A 41 -3.05 -8.20 -15.67
C VAL A 41 -2.73 -7.32 -14.46
N LEU A 42 -2.25 -7.92 -13.37
CA LEU A 42 -1.84 -7.18 -12.18
C LEU A 42 -0.71 -6.18 -12.45
N ALA A 43 0.21 -6.48 -13.37
CA ALA A 43 1.29 -5.57 -13.78
C ALA A 43 0.74 -4.30 -14.46
N TRP A 44 -0.28 -4.41 -15.32
CA TRP A 44 -0.93 -3.23 -15.91
C TRP A 44 -1.61 -2.37 -14.85
N PHE A 45 -2.31 -3.00 -13.91
CA PHE A 45 -2.89 -2.29 -12.76
C PHE A 45 -1.81 -1.61 -11.89
N SER A 46 -0.64 -2.26 -11.72
CA SER A 46 0.51 -1.69 -11.02
C SER A 46 1.04 -0.45 -11.72
N VAL A 47 1.16 -0.45 -13.05
CA VAL A 47 1.61 0.72 -13.82
C VAL A 47 0.67 1.90 -13.59
N ILE A 48 -0.64 1.68 -13.71
CA ILE A 48 -1.65 2.71 -13.43
C ILE A 48 -1.53 3.19 -11.98
N GLY A 49 -1.38 2.25 -11.03
CA GLY A 49 -1.22 2.56 -9.61
C GLY A 49 0.02 3.42 -9.31
N ASN A 50 1.14 3.15 -9.99
CA ASN A 50 2.35 3.96 -9.87
C ASN A 50 2.15 5.37 -10.41
N ILE A 51 1.48 5.53 -11.56
CA ILE A 51 1.15 6.86 -12.11
C ILE A 51 0.25 7.63 -11.13
N LEU A 52 -0.80 6.99 -10.60
CA LEU A 52 -1.69 7.59 -9.60
C LEU A 52 -0.93 7.96 -8.32
N THR A 53 0.07 7.16 -7.92
CA THR A 53 0.92 7.44 -6.77
C THR A 53 1.79 8.67 -7.00
N ILE A 54 2.41 8.80 -8.17
CA ILE A 54 3.22 9.97 -8.54
C ILE A 54 2.35 11.23 -8.53
N ILE A 55 1.17 11.19 -9.14
CA ILE A 55 0.22 12.33 -9.15
C ILE A 55 -0.20 12.67 -7.72
N SER A 56 -0.54 11.66 -6.91
CA SER A 56 -0.93 11.85 -5.51
C SER A 56 0.18 12.50 -4.69
N LEU A 57 1.43 12.04 -4.86
CA LEU A 57 2.59 12.62 -4.20
C LEU A 57 2.85 14.07 -4.64
N ALA A 58 2.73 14.38 -5.94
CA ALA A 58 2.88 15.74 -6.45
C ALA A 58 1.86 16.70 -5.82
N ILE A 59 0.60 16.27 -5.71
CA ILE A 59 -0.45 17.04 -5.04
C ILE A 59 -0.12 17.20 -3.55
N ILE A 60 0.26 16.13 -2.86
CA ILE A 60 0.67 16.17 -1.45
C ILE A 60 1.79 17.19 -1.22
N PHE A 61 2.85 17.15 -2.03
CA PHE A 61 3.96 18.09 -1.93
C PHE A 61 3.51 19.54 -2.14
N ARG A 62 2.61 19.80 -3.11
CA ARG A 62 2.05 21.14 -3.32
C ARG A 62 1.38 21.72 -2.06
N PHE A 63 0.72 20.90 -1.25
CA PHE A 63 0.07 21.36 -0.01
C PHE A 63 1.03 21.47 1.18
N ILE A 64 2.08 20.65 1.22
CA ILE A 64 2.98 20.57 2.38
C ILE A 64 4.10 21.59 2.29
N ILE A 65 4.73 21.74 1.12
CA ILE A 65 5.90 22.61 0.90
C ILE A 65 5.65 24.06 1.40
N PRO A 66 4.52 24.72 1.11
CA PRO A 66 4.32 26.13 1.46
C PRO A 66 4.30 26.45 2.96
N GLY A 67 4.20 25.46 3.86
CA GLY A 67 4.34 25.75 5.30
C GLY A 67 5.30 24.83 6.02
N VAL A 68 6.32 24.34 5.30
CA VAL A 68 7.51 23.77 5.92
C VAL A 68 8.12 24.84 6.84
N THR A 69 8.31 24.48 8.11
CA THR A 69 8.92 25.38 9.12
C THR A 69 10.07 24.66 9.81
N THR A 70 11.22 25.31 9.90
CA THR A 70 12.45 24.72 10.46
C THR A 70 12.67 25.07 11.94
N ILE A 71 11.77 25.84 12.54
CA ILE A 71 11.96 26.41 13.87
C ILE A 71 11.53 25.41 14.96
N ASN A 72 12.43 25.14 15.92
CA ASN A 72 12.19 24.37 17.16
C ASN A 72 11.61 22.95 16.98
N ARG A 73 12.25 22.11 16.15
CA ARG A 73 11.91 20.69 16.05
C ARG A 73 12.96 19.83 16.77
N PRO A 74 12.55 18.89 17.65
CA PRO A 74 13.51 17.98 18.28
C PRO A 74 14.13 17.07 17.21
N PHE A 75 15.46 17.08 17.11
CA PHE A 75 16.19 16.24 16.17
C PHE A 75 16.21 14.75 16.57
N VAL A 76 16.01 14.47 17.86
CA VAL A 76 16.04 13.12 18.42
C VAL A 76 14.62 12.72 18.83
N ALA A 77 14.15 11.62 18.28
CA ALA A 77 12.88 11.02 18.65
C ALA A 77 12.97 10.39 20.04
N ASN A 78 11.84 10.33 20.76
CA ASN A 78 11.77 9.64 22.05
C ASN A 78 12.19 8.18 21.90
N ALA A 79 12.96 7.65 22.86
CA ALA A 79 13.45 6.27 22.83
C ALA A 79 12.32 5.23 22.64
N THR A 80 11.11 5.53 23.15
CA THR A 80 9.91 4.70 23.00
C THR A 80 9.36 4.63 21.58
N SER A 81 9.68 5.60 20.72
CA SER A 81 9.22 5.66 19.32
C SER A 81 10.18 4.98 18.34
N ILE A 82 11.42 4.69 18.77
CA ILE A 82 12.45 4.06 17.95
C ILE A 82 12.02 2.66 17.45
N PRO A 83 11.46 1.76 18.30
CA PRO A 83 11.01 0.44 17.82
C PRO A 83 9.89 0.54 16.78
N MET A 84 8.97 1.48 16.94
CA MET A 84 7.85 1.70 16.01
C MET A 84 8.35 2.23 14.66
N PHE A 85 9.34 3.13 14.67
CA PHE A 85 10.02 3.58 13.45
C PHE A 85 10.67 2.42 12.71
N PHE A 86 11.51 1.62 13.39
CA PHE A 86 12.19 0.49 12.76
C PHE A 86 11.19 -0.55 12.21
N GLY A 87 10.13 -0.88 12.96
CA GLY A 87 9.09 -1.79 12.47
C GLY A 87 8.39 -1.27 11.22
N THR A 88 8.08 0.03 11.18
CA THR A 88 7.46 0.68 10.00
C THR A 88 8.43 0.73 8.82
N ALA A 89 9.70 1.03 9.06
CA ALA A 89 10.73 1.08 8.02
C ALA A 89 11.00 -0.30 7.41
N ILE A 90 11.17 -1.33 8.25
CA ILE A 90 11.35 -2.71 7.77
C ILE A 90 10.13 -3.16 6.96
N TYR A 91 8.92 -2.88 7.45
CA TYR A 91 7.69 -3.20 6.72
C TYR A 91 7.60 -2.46 5.37
N ALA A 92 8.05 -1.21 5.30
CA ALA A 92 8.02 -0.42 4.07
C ALA A 92 9.01 -0.92 2.99
N PHE A 93 10.10 -1.59 3.38
CA PHE A 93 11.07 -2.21 2.48
C PHE A 93 10.91 -3.74 2.36
N GLU A 94 9.83 -4.28 2.91
CA GLU A 94 9.47 -5.68 2.72
C GLU A 94 8.97 -5.90 1.28
N GLY A 95 9.14 -7.12 0.77
CA GLY A 95 8.95 -7.43 -0.65
C GLY A 95 9.68 -8.68 -1.10
N ILE A 96 10.33 -9.41 -0.19
CA ILE A 96 11.13 -10.60 -0.53
C ILE A 96 10.30 -11.69 -1.22
N GLY A 97 9.00 -11.74 -0.91
CA GLY A 97 8.08 -12.67 -1.57
C GLY A 97 8.03 -12.46 -3.08
N VAL A 98 7.99 -11.21 -3.55
CA VAL A 98 7.78 -10.89 -4.96
C VAL A 98 9.06 -10.90 -5.80
N ILE A 99 10.23 -10.95 -5.17
CA ILE A 99 11.53 -10.90 -5.86
C ILE A 99 11.70 -12.08 -6.84
N LEU A 100 11.47 -13.31 -6.39
CA LEU A 100 11.69 -14.50 -7.22
C LEU A 100 10.74 -14.60 -8.43
N PRO A 101 9.42 -14.38 -8.29
CA PRO A 101 8.54 -14.34 -9.46
C PRO A 101 8.89 -13.22 -10.45
N ILE A 102 9.32 -12.05 -9.95
CA ILE A 102 9.73 -10.94 -10.81
C ILE A 102 11.01 -11.30 -11.58
N GLU A 103 12.02 -11.82 -10.89
CA GLU A 103 13.28 -12.26 -11.52
C GLU A 103 13.03 -13.33 -12.60
N ASN A 104 12.16 -14.31 -12.33
CA ASN A 104 11.82 -15.37 -13.28
C ASN A 104 11.08 -14.87 -14.53
N GLU A 105 10.31 -13.78 -14.42
CA GLU A 105 9.56 -13.18 -15.54
C GLU A 105 10.36 -12.11 -16.31
N MET A 106 11.58 -11.78 -15.87
CA MET A 106 12.44 -10.85 -16.60
C MET A 106 12.99 -11.49 -17.88
N LYS A 107 13.01 -10.70 -18.96
CA LYS A 107 13.67 -11.11 -20.21
C LYS A 107 15.18 -11.38 -20.03
N HIS A 108 15.79 -10.66 -19.09
CA HIS A 108 17.22 -10.72 -18.73
C HIS A 108 17.38 -10.79 -17.20
N PRO A 109 17.21 -11.98 -16.58
CA PRO A 109 17.30 -12.15 -15.13
C PRO A 109 18.65 -11.72 -14.53
N GLU A 110 19.74 -11.80 -15.31
CA GLU A 110 21.09 -11.39 -14.91
C GLU A 110 21.20 -9.91 -14.50
N HIS A 111 20.29 -9.06 -14.97
CA HIS A 111 20.23 -7.64 -14.61
C HIS A 111 19.38 -7.37 -13.36
N PHE A 112 18.74 -8.38 -12.78
CA PHE A 112 17.85 -8.22 -11.64
C PHE A 112 18.49 -7.49 -10.44
N PRO A 113 19.75 -7.79 -10.02
CA PRO A 113 20.39 -7.06 -8.92
C PRO A 113 20.52 -5.55 -9.17
N ALA A 114 20.80 -5.14 -10.42
CA ALA A 114 20.90 -3.74 -10.78
C ALA A 114 19.53 -3.04 -10.75
N VAL A 115 18.50 -3.70 -11.30
CA VAL A 115 17.12 -3.19 -11.26
C VAL A 115 16.63 -3.04 -9.82
N LEU A 116 16.92 -4.03 -8.97
CA LEU A 116 16.58 -4.00 -7.55
C LEU A 116 17.27 -2.84 -6.84
N ASN A 117 18.59 -2.68 -7.00
CA ASN A 117 19.34 -1.60 -6.33
C ASN A 117 18.86 -0.21 -6.74
N ILE A 118 18.59 0.01 -8.03
CA ILE A 118 18.06 1.28 -8.53
C ILE A 118 16.67 1.55 -7.95
N GLY A 119 15.78 0.54 -7.99
CA GLY A 119 14.43 0.65 -7.45
C GLY A 119 14.41 0.94 -5.95
N MET A 120 15.22 0.21 -5.17
CA MET A 120 15.32 0.39 -3.72
C MET A 120 15.87 1.78 -3.37
N THR A 121 16.89 2.25 -4.08
CA THR A 121 17.45 3.59 -3.87
C THR A 121 16.42 4.68 -4.16
N LEU A 122 15.67 4.54 -5.27
CA LEU A 122 14.60 5.48 -5.63
C LEU A 122 13.51 5.52 -4.56
N VAL A 123 13.00 4.35 -4.13
CA VAL A 123 11.95 4.28 -3.10
C VAL A 123 12.45 4.84 -1.76
N ALA A 124 13.69 4.52 -1.37
CA ALA A 124 14.28 5.05 -0.15
C ALA A 124 14.39 6.59 -0.18
N SER A 125 14.81 7.16 -1.31
CA SER A 125 14.89 8.61 -1.48
C SER A 125 13.51 9.28 -1.37
N LEU A 126 12.47 8.67 -1.93
CA LEU A 126 11.09 9.17 -1.84
C LEU A 126 10.56 9.10 -0.41
N TYR A 127 10.76 7.99 0.31
CA TYR A 127 10.35 7.86 1.70
C TYR A 127 11.05 8.86 2.61
N LEU A 128 12.35 9.05 2.44
CA LEU A 128 13.10 10.05 3.19
C LEU A 128 12.56 11.46 2.91
N THR A 129 12.35 11.80 1.63
CA THR A 129 11.85 13.14 1.24
C THR A 129 10.47 13.41 1.81
N VAL A 130 9.52 12.48 1.66
CA VAL A 130 8.16 12.63 2.21
C VAL A 130 8.19 12.69 3.73
N GLY A 131 9.00 11.85 4.37
CA GLY A 131 9.15 11.82 5.84
C GLY A 131 9.70 13.13 6.38
N VAL A 132 10.79 13.63 5.82
CA VAL A 132 11.44 14.89 6.25
C VAL A 132 10.51 16.07 6.00
N VAL A 133 10.00 16.23 4.77
CA VAL A 133 9.15 17.38 4.42
C VAL A 133 7.84 17.37 5.20
N GLY A 134 7.24 16.19 5.39
CA GLY A 134 6.05 16.02 6.23
C GLY A 134 6.29 16.37 7.69
N TYR A 135 7.42 15.93 8.26
CA TYR A 135 7.78 16.26 9.64
C TYR A 135 8.06 17.76 9.83
N LEU A 136 8.73 18.42 8.88
CA LEU A 136 8.98 19.87 8.97
C LEU A 136 7.70 20.71 8.89
N LYS A 137 6.66 20.22 8.18
CA LYS A 137 5.36 20.89 8.12
C LYS A 137 4.53 20.68 9.38
N TYR A 138 4.34 19.44 9.80
CA TYR A 138 3.36 19.08 10.84
C TYR A 138 3.98 18.89 12.24
N GLY A 139 5.30 18.67 12.31
CA GLY A 139 6.02 18.41 13.56
C GLY A 139 5.44 17.23 14.34
N SER A 140 5.32 17.39 15.65
CA SER A 140 4.79 16.37 16.57
C SER A 140 3.29 16.08 16.39
N SER A 141 2.56 16.93 15.65
CA SER A 141 1.12 16.76 15.41
C SER A 141 0.81 15.88 14.19
N ILE A 142 1.84 15.32 13.55
CA ILE A 142 1.66 14.48 12.36
C ILE A 142 0.91 13.19 12.70
N CYS A 143 -0.19 12.93 12.00
CA CYS A 143 -0.89 11.66 12.07
C CYS A 143 -0.04 10.51 11.49
N GLY A 144 -0.42 9.26 11.79
CA GLY A 144 0.29 8.06 11.33
C GLY A 144 0.38 7.87 9.81
N SER A 145 -0.34 8.65 9.01
CA SER A 145 -0.08 8.78 7.57
C SER A 145 -0.18 10.24 7.13
N ILE A 146 0.60 10.61 6.11
CA ILE A 146 0.61 11.99 5.60
C ILE A 146 -0.75 12.41 5.03
N THR A 147 -1.48 11.45 4.46
CA THR A 147 -2.82 11.64 3.89
C THR A 147 -3.87 12.04 4.91
N LEU A 148 -3.75 11.59 6.17
CA LEU A 148 -4.69 11.94 7.23
C LEU A 148 -4.56 13.39 7.68
N ASN A 149 -3.41 14.02 7.43
CA ASN A 149 -3.15 15.42 7.76
C ASN A 149 -3.67 16.39 6.70
N LEU A 150 -4.09 15.90 5.52
CA LEU A 150 -4.67 16.73 4.46
C LEU A 150 -6.09 17.19 4.84
N LEU A 151 -6.40 18.44 4.49
CA LEU A 151 -7.71 19.07 4.72
C LEU A 151 -8.83 18.25 4.06
N ASN A 152 -9.86 17.92 4.84
CA ASN A 152 -11.00 17.16 4.31
C ASN A 152 -11.95 18.02 3.46
N THR A 153 -11.87 19.34 3.57
CA THR A 153 -12.74 20.29 2.87
C THR A 153 -12.32 20.58 1.43
N ASP A 154 -11.05 20.36 1.09
CA ASP A 154 -10.52 20.63 -0.25
C ASP A 154 -10.77 19.41 -1.18
N PRO A 155 -11.50 19.56 -2.29
CA PRO A 155 -11.76 18.47 -3.25
C PRO A 155 -10.48 17.82 -3.79
N LEU A 156 -9.40 18.58 -3.94
CA LEU A 156 -8.11 18.07 -4.42
C LEU A 156 -7.42 17.18 -3.37
N CYS A 157 -7.57 17.51 -2.09
CA CYS A 157 -7.09 16.65 -1.00
C CYS A 157 -7.90 15.36 -0.88
N GLN A 158 -9.22 15.43 -1.14
CA GLN A 158 -10.08 14.26 -1.14
C GLN A 158 -9.77 13.31 -2.32
N SER A 159 -9.51 13.86 -3.52
CA SER A 159 -9.17 13.03 -4.68
C SER A 159 -7.90 12.21 -4.43
N VAL A 160 -6.88 12.79 -3.77
CA VAL A 160 -5.68 12.06 -3.33
C VAL A 160 -6.02 10.88 -2.41
N LYS A 161 -6.93 11.07 -1.45
CA LYS A 161 -7.35 10.00 -0.52
C LYS A 161 -8.01 8.84 -1.27
N ILE A 162 -8.82 9.16 -2.28
CA ILE A 162 -9.50 8.16 -3.13
C ILE A 162 -8.49 7.47 -4.06
N MET A 163 -7.63 8.22 -4.74
CA MET A 163 -6.59 7.67 -5.63
C MET A 163 -5.69 6.71 -4.87
N LEU A 164 -5.16 7.12 -3.72
CA LEU A 164 -4.30 6.25 -2.91
C LEU A 164 -5.06 5.06 -2.32
N ALA A 165 -6.36 5.17 -2.06
CA ALA A 165 -7.16 4.02 -1.67
C ALA A 165 -7.26 2.97 -2.79
N ILE A 166 -7.47 3.39 -4.04
CA ILE A 166 -7.49 2.51 -5.21
C ILE A 166 -6.11 1.87 -5.43
N VAL A 167 -5.04 2.65 -5.29
CA VAL A 167 -3.66 2.14 -5.37
C VAL A 167 -3.43 1.06 -4.32
N ILE A 168 -3.76 1.32 -3.05
CA ILE A 168 -3.54 0.36 -1.96
C ILE A 168 -4.33 -0.93 -2.20
N ALA A 169 -5.58 -0.86 -2.66
CA ALA A 169 -6.38 -2.04 -2.99
C ALA A 169 -5.72 -2.90 -4.09
N THR A 170 -5.14 -2.23 -5.08
CA THR A 170 -4.44 -2.88 -6.19
C THR A 170 -3.13 -3.52 -5.72
N THR A 171 -2.33 -2.81 -4.93
CA THR A 171 -1.09 -3.34 -4.35
C THR A 171 -1.36 -4.56 -3.48
N TYR A 172 -2.46 -4.55 -2.73
CA TYR A 172 -2.88 -5.70 -1.93
C TYR A 172 -3.12 -6.93 -2.81
N ALA A 173 -3.82 -6.79 -3.93
CA ALA A 173 -4.04 -7.90 -4.86
C ALA A 173 -2.72 -8.50 -5.39
N ILE A 174 -1.72 -7.66 -5.67
CA ILE A 174 -0.37 -8.08 -6.11
C ILE A 174 0.35 -8.84 -4.99
N GLN A 175 0.30 -8.33 -3.76
CA GLN A 175 0.97 -8.97 -2.63
C GLN A 175 0.40 -10.36 -2.32
N PHE A 176 -0.92 -10.55 -2.44
CA PHE A 176 -1.55 -11.86 -2.20
C PHE A 176 -1.30 -12.86 -3.33
N TYR A 177 -1.12 -12.39 -4.56
CA TYR A 177 -0.88 -13.24 -5.72
C TYR A 177 0.27 -14.23 -5.48
N VAL A 178 1.38 -13.74 -4.93
CA VAL A 178 2.62 -14.50 -4.77
C VAL A 178 2.53 -15.63 -3.73
N PRO A 179 2.08 -15.40 -2.48
CA PRO A 179 1.83 -16.47 -1.53
C PRO A 179 0.89 -17.55 -2.09
N ILE A 180 -0.15 -17.14 -2.83
CA ILE A 180 -1.06 -18.08 -3.46
C ILE A 180 -0.33 -18.92 -4.51
N GLU A 181 0.44 -18.29 -5.40
CA GLU A 181 1.20 -18.99 -6.44
C GLU A 181 2.23 -19.98 -5.88
N ILE A 182 2.86 -19.66 -4.73
CA ILE A 182 3.84 -20.53 -4.08
C ILE A 182 3.19 -21.69 -3.31
N VAL A 183 2.10 -21.40 -2.59
CA VAL A 183 1.46 -22.38 -1.67
C VAL A 183 0.47 -23.29 -2.40
N TRP A 184 -0.29 -22.75 -3.35
CA TRP A 184 -1.37 -23.46 -4.01
C TRP A 184 -0.93 -24.75 -4.75
N PRO A 185 0.18 -24.76 -5.53
CA PRO A 185 0.65 -25.98 -6.19
C PRO A 185 1.04 -27.08 -5.19
N LYS A 186 1.60 -26.71 -4.03
CA LYS A 186 1.96 -27.65 -2.97
C LYS A 186 0.72 -28.30 -2.35
N ILE A 187 -0.34 -27.52 -2.12
CA ILE A 187 -1.64 -28.01 -1.62
C ILE A 187 -2.30 -28.91 -2.66
N LYS A 188 -2.39 -28.44 -3.92
CA LYS A 188 -3.03 -29.18 -5.02
C LYS A 188 -2.38 -30.56 -5.23
N ARG A 189 -1.04 -30.63 -5.16
CA ARG A 189 -0.30 -31.90 -5.30
C ARG A 189 -0.56 -32.86 -4.15
N ARG A 190 -0.80 -32.36 -2.92
CA ARG A 190 -1.01 -33.18 -1.73
C ARG A 190 -2.45 -33.69 -1.59
N PHE A 191 -3.44 -32.94 -2.08
CA PHE A 191 -4.85 -33.22 -1.83
C PHE A 191 -5.71 -33.51 -3.07
N MET A 192 -5.16 -33.42 -4.31
CA MET A 192 -5.82 -33.68 -5.61
C MET A 192 -7.38 -33.61 -5.59
N PRO A 193 -7.97 -32.43 -5.34
CA PRO A 193 -9.43 -32.34 -5.29
C PRO A 193 -10.00 -32.27 -6.72
N SER A 194 -11.05 -33.06 -6.97
CA SER A 194 -11.84 -33.08 -8.21
C SER A 194 -12.48 -31.73 -8.60
N HIS A 195 -12.28 -30.67 -7.80
CA HIS A 195 -12.79 -29.30 -7.98
C HIS A 195 -11.70 -28.26 -7.66
N ALA A 196 -10.53 -28.39 -8.27
CA ALA A 196 -9.36 -27.55 -7.97
C ALA A 196 -9.65 -26.04 -8.04
N LEU A 197 -10.54 -25.59 -8.93
CA LEU A 197 -10.91 -24.17 -9.05
C LEU A 197 -11.61 -23.65 -7.78
N THR A 198 -12.58 -24.39 -7.25
CA THR A 198 -13.38 -24.01 -6.08
C THR A 198 -12.51 -23.97 -4.82
N TRP A 199 -11.64 -24.97 -4.66
CA TRP A 199 -10.70 -25.02 -3.54
C TRP A 199 -9.66 -23.90 -3.59
N GLU A 200 -9.25 -23.49 -4.79
CA GLU A 200 -8.35 -22.34 -4.95
C GLU A 200 -9.06 -21.06 -4.50
N LEU A 201 -10.30 -20.84 -4.95
CA LEU A 201 -11.07 -19.66 -4.56
C LEU A 201 -11.34 -19.61 -3.06
N LEU A 202 -11.70 -20.75 -2.45
CA LEU A 202 -11.85 -20.86 -0.99
C LEU A 202 -10.55 -20.53 -0.26
N PHE A 203 -9.41 -21.08 -0.71
CA PHE A 203 -8.10 -20.79 -0.12
C PHE A 203 -7.75 -19.31 -0.20
N ARG A 204 -8.00 -18.67 -1.35
CA ARG A 204 -7.80 -17.23 -1.55
C ARG A 204 -8.70 -16.39 -0.63
N SER A 205 -9.98 -16.76 -0.50
CA SER A 205 -10.91 -16.06 0.39
C SER A 205 -10.52 -16.19 1.86
N VAL A 206 -10.11 -17.38 2.29
CA VAL A 206 -9.62 -17.62 3.66
C VAL A 206 -8.40 -16.75 3.95
N LEU A 207 -7.41 -16.73 3.05
CA LEU A 207 -6.22 -15.90 3.21
C LEU A 207 -6.56 -14.42 3.39
N VAL A 208 -7.46 -13.87 2.56
CA VAL A 208 -7.85 -12.45 2.64
C VAL A 208 -8.66 -12.14 3.90
N ILE A 209 -9.46 -13.07 4.42
CA ILE A 209 -10.23 -12.87 5.66
C ILE A 209 -9.33 -12.88 6.90
N PHE A 210 -8.26 -13.68 6.89
CA PHE A 210 -7.33 -13.79 8.03
C PHE A 210 -6.39 -12.59 8.19
N THR A 211 -6.23 -11.79 7.14
CA THR A 211 -5.33 -10.62 7.06
C THR A 211 -6.10 -9.31 7.09
#